data_AF-V6K661-F1
#
_entry.id   AF-V6K661-F1
#
_cell.length_a   1.000
_cell.length_b   1.000
_cell.length_c   1.000
_cell.angle_alpha   90.00
_cell.angle_beta   90.00
_cell.angle_gamma   90.00
#
_symmetry.space_group_name_H-M   'P 1'
#
loop_
_entity.id
_entity.type
_entity.pdbx_description
1 polymer ?
#
loop_
_entity_poly.entity_id
_entity_poly.type
_entity_poly.pdbx_seq_one_letter_code
_entity_poly.pdbx_strand_id
1 'polypeptide(L)' 'MAKAKQKPSARLPSGYDAWLLDCVPATGCDVCAANWRQLAACKQSGDVAQAARHATEIRDHTSGVHGRP' A
#
# COMPACT_ATOMS: atom_id res chain seq x y z
N MET A 1 -33.02 -9.73 9.72
CA MET A 1 -31.59 -9.33 9.60
C MET A 1 -31.50 -8.17 8.60
N ALA A 2 -31.45 -6.91 9.06
CA ALA A 2 -31.34 -5.77 8.15
C ALA A 2 -29.89 -5.65 7.63
N LYS A 3 -29.70 -5.72 6.32
CA LYS A 3 -28.39 -5.60 5.67
C LYS A 3 -27.94 -4.15 5.79
N ALA A 4 -26.89 -3.89 6.56
CA ALA A 4 -26.32 -2.55 6.70
C ALA A 4 -25.97 -2.03 5.30
N LYS A 5 -26.67 -0.97 4.86
CA LYS A 5 -26.32 -0.23 3.64
C LYS A 5 -24.93 0.35 3.89
N GLN A 6 -23.90 -0.26 3.32
CA GLN A 6 -22.59 0.36 3.23
C GLN A 6 -22.80 1.73 2.58
N LYS A 7 -22.55 2.80 3.32
CA LYS A 7 -22.48 4.15 2.74
C LYS A 7 -21.42 4.08 1.62
N PRO A 8 -21.62 4.77 0.48
CA PRO A 8 -20.58 4.86 -0.53
C PRO A 8 -19.33 5.33 0.19
N SER A 9 -18.30 4.49 0.25
CA SER A 9 -17.01 4.89 0.83
C SER A 9 -16.64 6.18 0.14
N ALA A 10 -16.46 7.26 0.92
CA ALA A 10 -16.17 8.57 0.37
C ALA A 10 -14.95 8.42 -0.54
N ARG A 11 -15.19 8.46 -1.86
CA ARG A 11 -14.13 8.30 -2.83
C ARG A 11 -13.30 9.56 -2.71
N LEU A 12 -12.11 9.45 -2.13
CA LEU A 12 -11.22 10.57 -1.99
C LEU A 12 -10.92 11.14 -3.38
N PRO A 13 -10.71 12.46 -3.51
CA PRO A 13 -10.26 13.06 -4.76
C PRO A 13 -9.06 12.29 -5.33
N SER A 14 -8.98 12.18 -6.66
CA SER A 14 -8.05 11.36 -7.43
C SER A 14 -6.55 11.69 -7.30
N GLY A 15 -6.12 12.33 -6.21
CA GLY A 15 -4.72 12.60 -5.85
C GLY A 15 -4.33 12.10 -4.44
N TYR A 16 -5.29 11.74 -3.58
CA TYR A 16 -4.97 11.22 -2.24
C TYR A 16 -4.30 9.85 -2.30
N ASP A 17 -4.75 9.00 -3.22
CA ASP A 17 -4.14 7.69 -3.46
C ASP A 17 -2.71 7.83 -3.99
N ALA A 18 -2.38 8.92 -4.69
CA ALA A 18 -1.02 9.16 -5.17
C ALA A 18 -0.05 9.39 -4.00
N TRP A 19 -0.45 10.20 -3.01
CA TRP A 19 0.36 10.42 -1.80
C TRP A 19 0.43 9.17 -0.92
N LEU A 20 -0.69 8.46 -0.75
CA LEU A 20 -0.77 7.25 0.09
C LEU A 20 0.10 6.09 -0.44
N LEU A 21 0.22 6.00 -1.76
CA LEU A 21 0.92 4.92 -2.45
C LEU A 21 2.33 5.32 -2.91
N ASP A 22 2.80 6.50 -2.52
CA ASP A 22 4.15 6.97 -2.80
C ASP A 22 5.15 6.27 -1.87
N CYS A 23 5.99 5.40 -2.44
CA CYS A 23 7.04 4.68 -1.73
C CYS A 23 8.12 4.21 -2.70
N VAL A 24 9.34 3.98 -2.19
CA VAL A 24 10.47 3.50 -2.98
C VAL A 24 11.06 2.27 -2.28
N PRO A 25 11.10 1.09 -2.93
CA PRO A 25 11.69 -0.10 -2.33
C PRO A 25 13.20 0.02 -2.18
N ALA A 26 13.75 -0.54 -1.09
CA ALA A 26 15.20 -0.66 -0.92
C ALA A 26 15.81 -1.59 -1.98
N THR A 27 16.93 -1.18 -2.58
CA THR A 27 17.63 -1.98 -3.58
C THR A 27 18.22 -3.23 -2.94
N GLY A 28 17.99 -4.40 -3.54
CA GLY A 28 18.51 -5.67 -3.04
C GLY A 28 17.74 -6.27 -1.84
N CYS A 29 16.61 -5.67 -1.43
CA CYS A 29 15.78 -6.21 -0.37
C CYS A 29 14.62 -7.04 -0.93
N ASP A 30 14.60 -8.34 -0.64
CA ASP A 30 13.55 -9.25 -1.10
C ASP A 30 12.16 -8.90 -0.54
N VAL A 31 12.10 -8.42 0.71
CA VAL A 31 10.85 -7.99 1.35
C VAL A 31 10.27 -6.77 0.63
N CYS A 32 11.10 -5.76 0.32
CA CYS A 32 10.66 -4.60 -0.44
C CYS A 32 10.24 -4.99 -1.87
N ALA A 33 10.97 -5.89 -2.53
CA ALA A 33 10.63 -6.36 -3.88
C ALA A 33 9.30 -7.13 -3.91
N ALA A 34 9.04 -7.97 -2.92
CA ALA A 34 7.78 -8.70 -2.78
C ALA A 34 6.60 -7.75 -2.55
N ASN A 35 6.73 -6.83 -1.60
CA ASN A 35 5.69 -5.82 -1.33
C ASN A 35 5.45 -4.91 -2.54
N TRP A 36 6.49 -4.57 -3.30
CA TRP A 36 6.34 -3.76 -4.51
C TRP A 36 5.52 -4.46 -5.59
N ARG A 37 5.73 -5.76 -5.79
CA ARG A 37 4.91 -6.58 -6.72
C ARG A 37 3.45 -6.64 -6.28
N GLN A 38 3.20 -6.85 -4.98
CA GLN A 38 1.84 -6.91 -4.43
C GLN A 38 1.14 -5.55 -4.52
N LEU A 39 1.84 -4.46 -4.23
CA LEU A 39 1.35 -3.09 -4.40
C LEU A 39 0.89 -2.84 -5.85
N ALA A 40 1.70 -3.23 -6.84
CA ALA A 40 1.34 -3.09 -8.25
C ALA A 40 0.08 -3.91 -8.61
N ALA A 41 -0.05 -5.13 -8.09
CA ALA A 41 -1.24 -5.96 -8.29
C ALA A 41 -2.50 -5.33 -7.64
N CYS A 42 -2.39 -4.80 -6.43
CA CYS A 42 -3.48 -4.10 -5.73
C CYS A 42 -3.90 -2.81 -6.45
N LYS A 43 -2.93 -2.06 -7.02
CA LYS A 43 -3.22 -0.90 -7.87
C LYS A 43 -4.04 -1.29 -9.11
N GLN A 44 -3.70 -2.41 -9.74
CA GLN A 44 -4.42 -2.91 -10.92
C GLN A 44 -5.82 -3.42 -10.57
N SER A 45 -6.01 -4.05 -9.41
CA SER A 45 -7.32 -4.54 -8.95
C SER A 45 -8.22 -3.45 -8.35
N GLY A 46 -7.68 -2.26 -8.08
CA GLY A 46 -8.38 -1.18 -7.38
C GLY A 46 -8.51 -1.38 -5.88
N ASP A 47 -7.78 -2.34 -5.30
CA ASP A 47 -7.72 -2.56 -3.85
C ASP A 47 -6.76 -1.55 -3.19
N VAL A 48 -7.26 -0.33 -2.99
CA VAL A 48 -6.49 0.78 -2.42
C VAL A 48 -6.04 0.48 -0.99
N ALA A 49 -6.84 -0.25 -0.20
CA ALA A 49 -6.50 -0.57 1.18
C ALA A 49 -5.28 -1.49 1.27
N GLN A 50 -5.24 -2.55 0.46
CA GLN A 50 -4.06 -3.42 0.40
C GLN A 50 -2.86 -2.71 -0.24
N ALA A 51 -3.09 -1.89 -1.29
CA ALA A 51 -2.02 -1.10 -1.88
C ALA A 51 -1.35 -0.17 -0.85
N ALA A 52 -2.15 0.50 -0.02
CA ALA A 52 -1.68 1.39 1.05
C ALA A 52 -0.90 0.65 2.14
N ARG A 53 -1.34 -0.57 2.47
CA ARG A 53 -0.62 -1.45 3.39
C ARG A 53 0.77 -1.78 2.86
N HIS A 54 0.89 -2.27 1.63
CA HIS A 54 2.20 -2.57 1.03
C HIS A 54 3.09 -1.34 0.90
N ALA A 55 2.52 -0.17 0.58
CA ALA A 55 3.27 1.08 0.54
C ALA A 55 3.81 1.49 1.92
N THR A 56 3.06 1.21 2.99
CA THR A 56 3.49 1.44 4.38
C THR A 56 4.60 0.48 4.76
N GLU A 57 4.46 -0.82 4.48
CA GLU A 57 5.51 -1.82 4.76
C GLU A 57 6.84 -1.45 4.07
N ILE A 58 6.80 -0.97 2.83
CA ILE A 58 8.00 -0.50 2.12
C ILE A 58 8.62 0.73 2.81
N ARG A 59 7.80 1.73 3.14
CA ARG A 59 8.27 2.94 3.83
C ARG A 59 8.88 2.61 5.19
N ASP A 60 8.20 1.81 6.00
CA ASP A 60 8.67 1.43 7.34
C ASP A 60 9.99 0.67 7.25
N HIS A 61 10.10 -0.31 6.35
CA HIS A 61 11.32 -1.08 6.15
C HIS A 61 12.50 -0.19 5.69
N THR A 62 12.26 0.72 4.75
CA THR A 62 13.29 1.66 4.24
C THR A 62 13.69 2.73 5.25
N SER A 63 12.79 3.15 6.14
CA SER A 63 13.00 4.23 7.10
C SER A 63 13.91 3.89 8.29
N GLY A 64 14.34 2.63 8.42
CA GLY A 64 15.38 2.28 9.40
C GLY A 64 15.09 1.09 10.30
N VAL A 65 14.12 0.23 9.98
CA VAL A 65 13.93 -1.07 10.69
C VAL A 65 14.83 -2.17 10.11
N HIS A 66 15.88 -1.81 9.37
CA HIS A 66 17.03 -2.69 9.14
C HIS A 66 17.87 -2.81 10.44
N GLY A 67 17.24 -3.34 11.48
CA GLY A 67 17.89 -3.91 12.65
C GLY A 67 18.51 -5.26 12.30
N ARG A 68 19.66 -5.22 11.61
CA ARG A 68 20.56 -6.35 11.29
C ARG A 68 20.01 -7.42 10.31
N PRO A 69 20.93 -8.13 9.61
CA PRO A 69 20.71 -8.85 8.35
C PRO A 69 19.94 -10.15 8.49
#